data_AF-A0A7C3R4S6-F1
#
_entry.id   AF-A0A7C3R4S6-F1
#
_cell.length_a   1.000
_cell.length_b   1.000
_cell.length_c   1.000
_cell.angle_alpha   90.00
_cell.angle_beta   90.00
_cell.angle_gamma   90.00
#
_symmetry.space_group_name_H-M   'P 1'
#
loop_
_entity.id
_entity.type
_entity.pdbx_description
1 polymer ?
#
loop_
_entity_poly.entity_id
_entity_poly.type
_entity_poly.pdbx_seq_one_letter_code
_entity_poly.pdbx_strand_id
1 'polypeptide(L)'
;MKASVTHALFIILAGVLLFIAALILTGLFTREGKKSLMKAQCYDKMEKYCEDWLATNFQIEPDWWDTKPPFACEDFGIKKPTKADCLNIGK
;
A
#
# COMPACT_ATOMS: atom_id res chain seq x y z
N MET A 1 45.13 -13.47 27.13
CA MET A 1 44.49 -14.15 25.98
C MET A 1 42.99 -14.46 26.16
N LYS A 2 42.47 -14.75 27.36
CA LYS A 2 41.04 -15.09 27.57
C LYS A 2 40.06 -13.91 27.35
N ALA A 3 40.44 -12.69 27.72
CA ALA A 3 39.56 -11.52 27.59
C ALA A 3 39.30 -11.11 26.12
N SER A 4 40.31 -11.17 25.24
CA SER A 4 40.15 -10.78 23.83
C SER A 4 39.16 -11.66 23.07
N VAL A 5 39.19 -12.98 23.34
CA VAL A 5 38.29 -13.95 22.70
C VAL A 5 36.85 -13.78 23.18
N THR A 6 36.62 -13.52 24.47
CA THR A 6 35.26 -13.27 24.97
C THR A 6 34.68 -11.96 24.44
N HIS A 7 35.49 -10.89 24.33
CA HIS A 7 35.02 -9.62 23.76
C HIS A 7 34.67 -9.76 22.27
N ALA A 8 35.50 -10.48 21.51
CA ALA A 8 35.20 -10.76 20.09
C ALA A 8 33.90 -11.58 19.94
N LEU A 9 33.69 -12.59 20.80
CA LEU A 9 32.47 -13.40 20.79
C LEU A 9 31.22 -12.54 21.10
N PHE A 10 31.31 -11.63 22.08
CA PHE A 10 30.24 -10.71 22.42
C PHE A 10 29.89 -9.74 21.29
N ILE A 11 30.90 -9.22 20.58
CA ILE A 11 30.68 -8.31 19.44
C ILE A 11 29.98 -9.05 18.29
N ILE A 12 30.41 -10.29 18.00
CA ILE A 12 29.77 -11.12 16.96
C ILE A 12 28.32 -11.42 17.35
N LEU A 13 28.08 -11.80 18.62
CA LEU A 13 26.74 -12.09 19.11
C LEU A 13 25.83 -10.85 19.05
N ALA A 14 26.32 -9.69 19.45
CA ALA A 14 25.60 -8.42 19.34
C ALA A 14 25.31 -8.06 17.87
N GLY A 15 26.29 -8.26 16.96
CA GLY A 15 26.12 -8.04 15.53
C GLY A 15 25.06 -8.96 14.91
N VAL A 16 25.03 -10.23 15.28
CA VAL A 16 24.01 -11.19 14.82
C VAL A 16 22.62 -10.79 15.32
N LEU A 17 22.48 -10.38 16.58
CA LEU A 17 21.21 -9.91 17.13
C LEU A 17 20.70 -8.66 16.41
N LEU A 18 21.57 -7.69 16.12
CA LEU A 18 21.21 -6.49 15.35
C LEU A 18 20.81 -6.84 13.91
N PHE A 19 21.51 -7.79 13.28
CA PHE A 19 21.17 -8.25 11.94
C PHE A 19 19.78 -8.90 11.88
N ILE A 20 19.47 -9.77 12.84
CA ILE A 20 18.14 -10.40 12.96
C ILE A 20 17.06 -9.33 13.19
N ALA A 21 17.31 -8.35 14.07
CA ALA A 21 16.39 -7.24 14.31
C ALA A 21 16.13 -6.42 13.02
N ALA A 22 17.18 -6.15 12.24
CA ALA A 22 17.06 -5.44 10.96
C ALA A 22 16.20 -6.22 9.94
N LEU A 23 16.36 -7.54 9.86
CA LEU A 23 15.54 -8.40 9.00
C LEU A 23 14.06 -8.41 9.42
N ILE A 24 13.79 -8.47 10.72
CA ILE A 24 12.42 -8.41 11.25
C ILE A 24 11.77 -7.06 10.93
N LEU A 25 12.49 -5.96 11.18
CA LEU A 25 12.00 -4.61 10.90
C LEU A 25 11.71 -4.42 9.41
N THR A 26 12.62 -4.81 8.52
CA THR A 26 12.40 -4.69 7.06
C THR A 26 11.21 -5.53 6.57
N GLY A 27 10.99 -6.73 7.14
CA GLY A 27 9.81 -7.55 6.85
C GLY A 27 8.49 -6.91 7.31
N LEU A 28 8.49 -6.25 8.48
CA LEU A 28 7.32 -5.52 8.98
C LEU A 28 7.00 -4.30 8.12
N PHE A 29 8.02 -3.48 7.78
CA PHE A 29 7.84 -2.30 6.94
C PHE A 29 7.35 -2.65 5.52
N THR A 30 7.83 -3.74 4.92
CA THR A 30 7.34 -4.17 3.61
C THR A 30 5.89 -4.63 3.65
N ARG A 31 5.45 -5.27 4.74
CA ARG A 31 4.04 -5.70 4.87
C ARG A 31 3.08 -4.52 4.99
N GLU A 32 3.41 -3.54 5.82
CA GLU A 32 2.58 -2.33 5.96
C GLU A 32 2.67 -1.43 4.71
N GLY A 33 3.86 -1.34 4.09
CA GLY A 33 4.04 -0.64 2.82
C GLY A 33 3.17 -1.20 1.69
N LYS A 34 3.02 -2.53 1.59
CA LYS A 34 2.13 -3.16 0.60
C LYS A 34 0.66 -2.79 0.79
N LYS A 35 0.18 -2.73 2.04
CA LYS A 35 -1.20 -2.31 2.33
C LYS A 35 -1.42 -0.84 1.94
N SER A 36 -0.47 0.03 2.31
CA SER A 36 -0.52 1.45 1.94
C SER A 36 -0.52 1.65 0.42
N LEU A 37 0.30 0.89 -0.30
CA LEU A 37 0.36 0.94 -1.76
C LEU A 37 -0.96 0.48 -2.39
N MET A 38 -1.53 -0.63 -1.92
CA MET A 38 -2.83 -1.12 -2.42
C MET A 38 -3.95 -0.10 -2.17
N LYS A 39 -3.96 0.54 -0.98
CA LYS A 39 -4.90 1.62 -0.69
C LYS A 39 -4.75 2.79 -1.67
N ALA A 40 -3.51 3.22 -1.95
CA ALA A 40 -3.24 4.28 -2.91
C ALA A 40 -3.68 3.91 -4.34
N GLN A 41 -3.42 2.68 -4.79
CA GLN A 41 -3.86 2.18 -6.09
C GLN A 41 -5.39 2.15 -6.21
N CYS A 42 -6.09 1.86 -5.12
CA CYS A 42 -7.55 1.92 -5.09
C CYS A 42 -8.10 3.35 -5.18
N TYR A 43 -7.42 4.33 -4.58
CA TYR A 43 -7.75 5.74 -4.78
C TYR A 43 -7.51 6.17 -6.23
N ASP A 44 -6.37 5.82 -6.82
CA ASP A 44 -6.06 6.11 -8.23
C ASP A 44 -7.08 5.48 -9.19
N LYS A 45 -7.53 4.26 -8.91
CA LYS A 45 -8.63 3.62 -9.66
C LYS A 45 -9.94 4.40 -9.56
N MET A 46 -10.30 4.84 -8.36
CA MET A 46 -11.50 5.65 -8.11
C MET A 46 -11.43 6.98 -8.86
N GLU A 47 -10.28 7.66 -8.79
CA GLU A 47 -10.04 8.92 -9.47
C GLU A 47 -10.18 8.76 -10.99
N LYS A 48 -9.47 7.80 -11.59
CA LYS A 48 -9.58 7.50 -13.03
C LYS A 48 -10.99 7.14 -13.48
N TYR A 49 -11.73 6.41 -12.64
CA TYR A 49 -13.12 6.06 -12.95
C TYR A 49 -13.99 7.31 -13.01
N CYS A 50 -13.82 8.22 -12.05
CA CYS A 50 -14.53 9.47 -12.02
C CYS A 50 -14.09 10.43 -13.15
N GLU A 51 -12.80 10.45 -13.51
CA GLU A 51 -12.30 11.21 -14.66
C GLU A 51 -12.89 10.73 -15.98
N ASP A 52 -12.90 9.41 -16.23
CA ASP A 52 -13.51 8.83 -17.43
C ASP A 52 -15.01 9.13 -17.50
N TRP A 53 -15.71 9.07 -16.36
CA TRP A 53 -17.13 9.41 -16.31
C TRP A 53 -17.37 10.91 -16.50
N LEU A 54 -16.52 11.76 -15.94
CA LEU A 54 -16.55 13.21 -16.09
C LEU A 54 -16.26 13.64 -17.53
N ALA A 55 -15.35 12.95 -18.23
CA ALA A 55 -15.04 13.21 -19.64
C ALA A 55 -16.27 13.08 -20.55
N THR A 56 -17.24 12.24 -20.16
CA THR A 56 -18.53 12.10 -20.85
C THR A 56 -19.64 12.98 -20.24
N ASN A 57 -19.31 13.95 -19.40
CA ASN A 57 -20.26 14.76 -18.62
C ASN A 57 -21.26 13.92 -17.83
N PHE A 58 -20.80 12.78 -17.30
CA PHE A 58 -21.62 11.80 -16.60
C PHE A 58 -22.77 11.21 -17.42
N GLN A 59 -22.67 11.19 -18.75
CA GLN A 59 -23.68 10.59 -19.63
C GLN A 59 -23.47 9.09 -19.82
N ILE A 60 -22.21 8.64 -19.88
CA ILE A 60 -21.84 7.25 -20.09
C ILE A 60 -21.02 6.78 -18.90
N GLU A 61 -21.59 5.87 -18.12
CA GLU A 61 -20.91 5.25 -16.99
C GLU A 61 -19.81 4.29 -17.50
N PRO A 62 -18.57 4.37 -17.00
CA PRO A 62 -17.53 3.42 -17.36
C PRO A 62 -17.89 2.01 -16.88
N ASP A 63 -17.73 1.02 -17.75
CA ASP A 63 -18.08 -0.39 -17.47
C ASP A 63 -16.93 -1.18 -16.80
N TRP A 64 -15.79 -0.53 -16.60
CA TRP A 64 -14.56 -1.22 -16.26
C TRP A 64 -14.26 -1.33 -14.76
N TRP A 65 -15.13 -0.79 -13.88
CA TRP A 65 -14.90 -0.81 -12.43
C TRP A 65 -14.59 -2.21 -11.91
N ASP A 66 -15.39 -3.19 -12.28
CA ASP A 66 -15.26 -4.57 -11.79
C ASP A 66 -14.26 -5.40 -12.61
N THR A 67 -13.80 -4.89 -13.76
CA THR A 67 -12.96 -5.63 -14.72
C THR A 67 -11.49 -5.20 -14.72
N LYS A 68 -11.18 -3.97 -14.29
CA LYS A 68 -9.79 -3.50 -14.15
C LYS A 68 -9.29 -3.64 -12.71
N PRO A 69 -8.04 -4.10 -12.51
CA PRO A 69 -7.43 -4.11 -11.18
C PRO A 69 -7.21 -2.68 -10.64
N PRO A 70 -7.06 -2.50 -9.32
CA PRO A 70 -7.19 -3.50 -8.25
C PRO A 70 -8.64 -3.95 -7.93
N PHE A 71 -8.83 -5.24 -7.58
CA PHE A 71 -10.15 -5.89 -7.41
C PHE A 71 -10.68 -5.95 -5.96
N ALA A 72 -9.90 -5.50 -4.98
CA ALA A 72 -10.23 -5.61 -3.54
C ALA A 72 -10.22 -4.24 -2.85
N CYS A 73 -10.72 -3.21 -3.52
CA CYS A 73 -10.73 -1.86 -2.95
C CYS A 73 -11.71 -1.68 -1.79
N GLU A 74 -12.71 -2.57 -1.70
CA GLU A 74 -13.70 -2.59 -0.64
C GLU A 74 -13.07 -2.90 0.73
N ASP A 75 -11.99 -3.69 0.76
CA ASP A 75 -11.20 -3.97 1.97
C ASP A 75 -10.57 -2.71 2.57
N PHE A 76 -10.42 -1.67 1.75
CA PHE A 76 -9.89 -0.36 2.14
C PHE A 76 -10.99 0.71 2.31
N GLY A 77 -12.27 0.32 2.21
CA GLY A 77 -13.42 1.22 2.28
C GLY A 77 -13.70 1.99 0.98
N ILE A 78 -13.07 1.62 -0.13
CA ILE A 78 -13.21 2.27 -1.43
C ILE A 78 -14.12 1.41 -2.30
N LYS A 79 -15.36 1.85 -2.45
CA LYS A 79 -16.38 1.19 -3.29
C LYS A 79 -16.50 1.89 -4.64
N LYS A 80 -17.26 1.27 -5.55
CA LYS A 80 -17.64 1.90 -6.82
C LYS A 80 -18.25 3.28 -6.56
N PRO A 81 -17.63 4.37 -7.02
CA PRO A 81 -18.12 5.71 -6.73
C PRO A 81 -19.42 5.95 -7.51
N THR A 82 -20.37 6.63 -6.87
CA THR A 82 -21.55 7.16 -7.55
C THR A 82 -21.23 8.47 -8.24
N LYS A 83 -22.12 8.94 -9.12
CA LYS A 83 -22.01 10.27 -9.73
C LYS A 83 -21.86 11.39 -8.69
N ALA A 84 -22.56 11.28 -7.56
CA ALA A 84 -22.47 12.25 -6.48
C ALA A 84 -21.08 12.24 -5.81
N ASP A 85 -20.49 11.05 -5.64
CA ASP A 85 -19.14 10.90 -5.07
C ASP A 85 -18.10 11.54 -5.99
N CYS A 86 -18.16 11.25 -7.29
CA CYS A 86 -17.25 11.81 -8.28
C CYS A 86 -17.30 13.34 -8.36
N LEU A 87 -18.47 13.95 -8.17
CA LEU A 87 -18.64 15.41 -8.16
C LEU A 87 -18.04 16.07 -6.90
N ASN A 88 -17.81 15.31 -5.83
CA ASN A 88 -17.23 15.80 -4.59
C ASN A 88 -15.71 15.58 -4.50
N ILE A 89 -15.10 14.78 -5.38
CA ILE A 89 -13.63 14.53 -5.38
C ILE A 89 -12.83 15.77 -5.80
N GLY A 90 -13.43 16.67 -6.58
CA GLY A 90 -12.78 17.90 -7.08
C GLY A 90 -13.07 19.18 -6.30
N LYS A 91 -13.63 19.09 -5.07
CA LYS A 91 -13.91 20.24 -4.20
C LYS A 91 -12.97 20.32 -3.00
#